data_AF-A0A1V3XZZ4-F1
#
_entry.id   AF-A0A1V3XZZ4-F1
#
_cell.length_a   1.000
_cell.length_b   1.000
_cell.length_c   1.000
_cell.angle_alpha   90.00
_cell.angle_beta   90.00
_cell.angle_gamma   90.00
#
_symmetry.space_group_name_H-M   'P 1'
#
loop_
_entity.id
_entity.type
_entity.pdbx_description
1 polymer ?
#
loop_
_entity_poly.entity_id
_entity_poly.type
_entity_poly.pdbx_seq_one_letter_code
_entity_poly.pdbx_strand_id
1 'polypeptide(L)'
;MTEISEAPAVESQPVHHESFVFERPIQTVGRRKEAVVRVRLVPGTGKFDLNGRTLEDYFPNKVHQQLIKAPLVTVDRVESYDIFAHLNGGGPSGQAGALRLGIARALILANPEDRPR
;
A
#
# COMPACT_ATOMS: atom_id res chain seq x y z
N MET A 1 36.61 -32.97 -4.83
CA MET A 1 35.17 -32.76 -4.96
C MET A 1 34.85 -31.54 -4.14
N THR A 2 34.45 -30.47 -4.81
CA THR A 2 34.28 -29.13 -4.25
C THR A 2 33.11 -29.10 -3.26
N GLU A 3 33.41 -28.77 -2.01
CA GLU A 3 32.41 -28.42 -1.00
C GLU A 3 31.66 -27.17 -1.45
N ILE A 4 30.36 -27.34 -1.59
CA ILE A 4 29.39 -26.33 -1.99
C ILE A 4 29.22 -25.32 -0.87
N SER A 5 29.42 -24.05 -1.23
CA SER A 5 29.14 -22.85 -0.45
C SER A 5 27.65 -22.78 -0.09
N GLU A 6 27.32 -22.92 1.19
CA GLU A 6 26.01 -22.56 1.74
C GLU A 6 26.06 -21.10 2.22
N ALA A 7 25.38 -20.22 1.48
CA ALA A 7 25.22 -18.80 1.82
C ALA A 7 24.03 -18.64 2.79
N PRO A 8 24.11 -17.67 3.74
CA PRO A 8 23.47 -17.77 5.04
C PRO A 8 21.96 -17.54 5.01
N ALA A 9 21.28 -18.29 5.88
CA ALA A 9 19.90 -18.09 6.27
C ALA A 9 19.66 -16.63 6.69
N VAL A 10 18.80 -15.94 5.95
CA VAL A 10 18.26 -14.65 6.38
C VAL A 10 17.21 -14.88 7.46
N GLU A 11 17.67 -14.69 8.68
CA GLU A 11 16.90 -14.66 9.92
C GLU A 11 15.72 -13.70 9.76
N SER A 12 14.52 -14.27 9.59
CA SER A 12 13.28 -13.51 9.54
C SER A 12 12.94 -13.08 10.96
N GLN A 13 13.42 -11.91 11.37
CA GLN A 13 13.07 -11.32 12.65
C GLN A 13 11.54 -11.27 12.79
N PRO A 14 10.95 -11.72 13.91
CA PRO A 14 9.54 -11.55 14.16
C PRO A 14 9.30 -10.06 14.41
N VAL A 15 8.81 -9.34 13.39
CA VAL A 15 8.42 -7.95 13.55
C VAL A 15 7.26 -7.91 14.53
N HIS A 16 7.53 -7.35 15.71
CA HIS A 16 6.56 -7.11 16.77
C HIS A 16 5.38 -6.32 16.19
N HIS A 17 4.25 -6.99 15.96
CA HIS A 17 2.95 -6.33 15.93
C HIS A 17 2.64 -5.91 17.36
N GLU A 18 3.27 -4.83 17.84
CA GLU A 18 2.65 -4.04 18.87
C GLU A 18 1.35 -3.51 18.25
N SER A 19 0.26 -4.12 18.68
CA SER A 19 -1.09 -3.69 18.42
C SER A 19 -1.26 -2.26 18.88
N PHE A 20 -0.91 -1.29 18.01
CA PHE A 20 -1.45 0.05 18.11
C PHE A 20 -2.94 -0.09 17.84
N VAL A 21 -3.70 -0.05 18.92
CA VAL A 21 -5.15 0.06 18.92
C VAL A 21 -5.50 1.44 18.34
N PHE A 22 -5.43 1.58 17.02
CA PHE A 22 -6.12 2.67 16.34
C PHE A 22 -7.62 2.34 16.46
N GLU A 23 -8.27 2.91 17.48
CA GLU A 23 -9.72 2.83 17.72
C GLU A 23 -10.55 3.27 16.49
N ARG A 24 -9.89 3.84 15.46
CA ARG A 24 -10.48 4.21 14.17
C ARG A 24 -9.52 3.82 13.05
N PRO A 25 -9.92 2.97 12.08
CA PRO A 25 -9.09 2.70 10.92
C PRO A 25 -8.87 4.00 10.15
N ILE A 26 -7.63 4.26 9.71
CA ILE A 26 -7.30 5.48 8.97
C ILE A 26 -8.03 5.43 7.64
N GLN A 27 -8.97 6.36 7.45
CA GLN A 27 -9.76 6.46 6.24
C GLN A 27 -9.37 7.71 5.47
N THR A 28 -9.01 7.52 4.20
CA THR A 28 -8.68 8.62 3.31
C THR A 28 -9.45 8.53 2.02
N VAL A 29 -9.50 9.67 1.33
CA VAL A 29 -10.10 9.79 0.02
C VAL A 29 -9.08 10.31 -0.97
N GLY A 30 -8.88 9.54 -2.04
CA GLY A 30 -8.15 9.93 -3.23
C GLY A 30 -9.15 10.33 -4.32
N ARG A 31 -8.94 11.47 -4.96
CA ARG A 31 -9.75 11.91 -6.11
C ARG A 31 -8.82 12.30 -7.24
N ARG A 32 -9.08 11.81 -8.45
CA ARG A 32 -8.35 12.22 -9.66
C ARG A 32 -9.27 12.14 -10.86
N LYS A 33 -9.35 13.24 -11.63
CA LYS A 33 -10.35 13.39 -12.70
C LYS A 33 -11.75 13.10 -12.15
N GLU A 34 -12.46 12.14 -12.73
CA GLU A 34 -13.79 11.68 -12.32
C GLU A 34 -13.76 10.45 -11.39
N ALA A 35 -12.56 9.96 -11.04
CA ALA A 35 -12.40 8.79 -10.18
C ALA A 35 -12.34 9.20 -8.69
N VAL A 36 -13.15 8.54 -7.87
CA VAL A 36 -13.18 8.68 -6.42
C VAL A 36 -12.83 7.35 -5.77
N VAL A 37 -11.79 7.37 -4.94
CA VAL A 37 -11.27 6.20 -4.25
C VAL A 37 -11.31 6.46 -2.76
N ARG A 38 -11.96 5.57 -2.01
CA ARG A 38 -11.94 5.57 -0.55
C ARG A 38 -10.96 4.49 -0.10
N VAL A 39 -9.93 4.88 0.64
CA VAL A 39 -8.88 3.99 1.13
C VAL A 39 -9.02 3.86 2.63
N ARG A 40 -8.92 2.63 3.12
CA ARG A 40 -8.80 2.31 4.54
C ARG A 40 -7.47 1.62 4.74
N LEU A 41 -6.64 2.20 5.60
CA LEU A 41 -5.35 1.66 5.96
C LEU A 41 -5.47 0.92 7.29
N VAL A 42 -4.93 -0.29 7.34
CA VAL A 42 -4.87 -1.13 8.55
C VAL A 42 -3.43 -1.63 8.68
N PRO A 43 -2.80 -1.59 9.86
CA PRO A 43 -1.49 -2.23 10.05
C PRO A 43 -1.61 -3.74 9.82
N GLY A 44 -0.74 -4.31 8.99
CA GLY A 44 -0.90 -5.67 8.49
C GLY A 44 0.30 -6.17 7.68
N THR A 45 0.04 -7.02 6.67
CA THR A 45 1.07 -7.76 5.91
C THR A 45 1.40 -7.16 4.54
N GLY A 46 0.84 -6.00 4.17
CA GLY A 46 1.05 -5.41 2.85
C GLY A 46 0.04 -5.86 1.78
N LYS A 47 -1.12 -6.41 2.19
CA LYS A 47 -2.14 -6.88 1.26
C LYS A 47 -2.89 -5.71 0.63
N PHE A 48 -3.14 -5.80 -0.68
CA PHE A 48 -3.94 -4.83 -1.42
C PHE A 48 -5.26 -5.47 -1.82
N ASP A 49 -6.34 -4.90 -1.30
CA ASP A 49 -7.70 -5.34 -1.60
C ASP A 49 -8.46 -4.19 -2.27
N LEU A 50 -8.76 -4.36 -3.56
CA LEU A 50 -9.43 -3.38 -4.41
C LEU A 50 -10.82 -3.90 -4.76
N ASN A 51 -11.85 -3.43 -4.06
CA ASN A 51 -13.24 -3.91 -4.23
C ASN A 51 -13.36 -5.46 -4.16
N GLY A 52 -12.58 -6.14 -3.31
CA GLY A 52 -12.59 -7.61 -3.20
C GLY A 52 -11.70 -8.33 -4.21
N ARG A 53 -10.85 -7.62 -4.95
CA ARG A 53 -9.91 -8.16 -5.93
C ARG A 53 -8.49 -7.73 -5.63
N THR A 54 -7.51 -8.51 -6.06
CA THR A 54 -6.10 -8.16 -5.91
C THR A 54 -5.69 -7.04 -6.86
N LEU A 55 -4.60 -6.35 -6.53
CA LEU A 55 -4.02 -5.29 -7.37
C LEU A 55 -3.74 -5.76 -8.81
N GLU A 56 -3.27 -7.00 -8.96
CA GLU A 56 -2.86 -7.57 -10.25
C GLU A 56 -4.05 -7.92 -11.13
N ASP A 57 -5.15 -8.42 -10.55
CA ASP A 57 -6.40 -8.71 -11.25
C ASP A 57 -7.08 -7.42 -11.71
N TYR A 58 -7.14 -6.42 -10.84
CA TYR A 58 -7.84 -5.17 -11.13
C TYR A 58 -7.05 -4.25 -12.10
N PHE A 59 -5.72 -4.23 -11.98
CA PHE A 59 -4.84 -3.44 -12.84
C PHE A 59 -3.83 -4.35 -13.56
N PRO A 60 -4.16 -4.88 -14.75
CA PRO A 60 -3.24 -5.74 -15.49
C PRO A 60 -1.99 -5.00 -16.01
N ASN A 61 -2.07 -3.67 -16.12
CA ASN A 61 -0.94 -2.85 -16.59
C ASN A 61 0.07 -2.59 -15.46
N LYS A 62 1.32 -3.07 -15.64
CA LYS A 62 2.43 -2.89 -14.69
C LYS A 62 2.71 -1.42 -14.35
N VAL A 63 2.48 -0.50 -15.29
CA VAL A 63 2.67 0.94 -15.04
C VAL A 63 1.73 1.45 -13.94
N HIS A 64 0.48 0.97 -13.92
CA HIS A 64 -0.48 1.35 -12.89
C HIS A 64 -0.12 0.74 -11.53
N GLN A 65 0.34 -0.51 -11.51
CA GLN A 65 0.81 -1.16 -10.29
C GLN A 65 2.00 -0.41 -9.67
N GLN A 66 2.98 -0.02 -10.49
CA GLN A 66 4.13 0.78 -10.04
C GLN A 66 3.69 2.14 -9.47
N LEU A 67 2.75 2.82 -10.13
CA LEU A 67 2.23 4.10 -9.63
C LEU A 67 1.55 3.97 -8.26
N ILE A 68 0.86 2.86 -8.00
CA ILE A 68 0.18 2.60 -6.73
C ILE A 68 1.19 2.25 -5.64
N LYS A 69 2.23 1.48 -5.98
CA LYS A 69 3.30 1.08 -5.05
C LYS A 69 4.30 2.21 -4.75
N ALA A 70 4.46 3.17 -5.65
CA ALA A 70 5.42 4.29 -5.51
C ALA A 70 5.42 4.97 -4.11
N PRO A 71 4.28 5.42 -3.55
CA PRO A 71 4.27 6.06 -2.23
C PRO A 71 4.69 5.14 -1.09
N LEU A 72 4.48 3.83 -1.20
CA LEU A 72 4.86 2.86 -0.18
C LEU A 72 6.35 2.55 -0.22
N VAL A 73 6.91 2.49 -1.44
CA VAL A 73 8.35 2.33 -1.67
C VAL A 73 9.12 3.54 -1.15
N THR A 74 8.59 4.76 -1.34
CA THR A 74 9.23 5.99 -0.82
C THR A 74 9.36 6.03 0.70
N VAL A 75 8.44 5.36 1.41
CA VAL A 75 8.41 5.32 2.88
C VAL A 75 9.02 4.02 3.41
N ASP A 76 9.49 3.12 2.54
CA ASP A 76 10.02 1.78 2.89
C ASP A 76 9.10 0.96 3.82
N ARG A 77 7.78 1.17 3.71
CA ARG A 77 6.74 0.51 4.54
C ARG A 77 5.75 -0.29 3.69
N VAL A 78 6.27 -1.00 2.69
CA VAL A 78 5.46 -1.75 1.72
C VAL A 78 4.70 -2.91 2.37
N GLU A 79 5.28 -3.53 3.40
CA GLU A 79 4.79 -4.78 4.01
C GLU A 79 4.12 -4.57 5.36
N SER A 80 4.05 -3.33 5.85
CA SER A 80 3.55 -3.01 7.19
C SER A 80 2.06 -2.69 7.24
N TYR A 81 1.41 -2.47 6.09
CA TYR A 81 0.02 -2.01 6.04
C TYR A 81 -0.80 -2.76 5.00
N ASP A 82 -1.94 -3.28 5.43
CA ASP A 82 -3.00 -3.74 4.54
C ASP A 82 -3.85 -2.55 4.08
N ILE A 83 -4.11 -2.52 2.77
CA ILE A 83 -4.80 -1.43 2.08
C ILE A 83 -6.09 -1.97 1.50
N PHE A 84 -7.21 -1.47 2.02
CA PHE A 84 -8.54 -1.73 1.48
C PHE A 84 -9.00 -0.50 0.73
N ALA A 85 -9.28 -0.64 -0.57
CA ALA A 85 -9.74 0.48 -1.38
C ALA A 85 -11.04 0.17 -2.10
N HIS A 86 -11.97 1.10 -1.99
CA HIS A 86 -13.19 1.14 -2.77
C HIS A 86 -13.06 2.19 -3.87
N LEU A 87 -12.96 1.72 -5.11
CA LEU A 87 -12.83 2.58 -6.29
C LEU A 87 -14.19 2.73 -6.98
N ASN A 88 -14.58 3.97 -7.27
CA ASN A 88 -15.80 4.29 -8.01
C ASN A 88 -15.53 5.39 -9.03
N GLY A 89 -16.14 5.27 -10.22
CA GLY A 89 -16.07 6.25 -11.30
C GLY A 89 -14.75 6.28 -12.08
N GLY A 90 -14.75 7.01 -13.20
CA GLY A 90 -13.62 7.15 -14.11
C GLY A 90 -13.21 5.85 -14.81
N GLY A 91 -11.95 5.81 -15.28
CA GLY A 91 -11.31 4.64 -15.88
C GLY A 91 -10.05 4.20 -15.12
N PRO A 92 -9.38 3.11 -15.54
CA PRO A 92 -8.29 2.47 -14.78
C PRO A 92 -7.12 3.42 -14.49
N SER A 93 -6.72 4.25 -15.46
CA SER A 93 -5.66 5.24 -15.29
C SER A 93 -6.03 6.33 -14.27
N GLY A 94 -7.28 6.78 -14.26
CA GLY A 94 -7.79 7.75 -13.29
C GLY A 94 -7.84 7.17 -11.88
N GLN A 95 -8.33 5.92 -11.77
CA GLN A 95 -8.43 5.18 -10.53
C GLN A 95 -7.06 4.88 -9.90
N ALA A 96 -6.07 4.44 -10.69
CA ALA A 96 -4.71 4.19 -10.20
C ALA A 96 -4.07 5.46 -9.62
N GLY A 97 -4.24 6.60 -10.31
CA GLY A 97 -3.73 7.87 -9.82
C GLY A 97 -4.49 8.41 -8.60
N ALA A 98 -5.79 8.14 -8.48
CA ALA A 98 -6.56 8.45 -7.28
C ALA A 98 -6.15 7.58 -6.08
N LEU A 99 -5.92 6.27 -6.30
CA LEU A 99 -5.49 5.33 -5.28
C LEU A 99 -4.10 5.71 -4.73
N ARG A 100 -3.14 6.03 -5.61
CA ARG A 100 -1.83 6.57 -5.21
C ARG A 100 -1.96 7.75 -4.25
N LEU A 101 -2.83 8.71 -4.57
CA LEU A 101 -3.05 9.89 -3.73
C LEU A 101 -3.71 9.55 -2.40
N GLY A 102 -4.65 8.60 -2.39
CA GLY A 102 -5.28 8.09 -1.18
C GLY A 102 -4.27 7.44 -0.22
N ILE A 103 -3.38 6.59 -0.74
CA ILE A 103 -2.32 5.94 0.03
C ILE A 103 -1.34 6.96 0.59
N ALA A 104 -0.85 7.90 -0.23
CA ALA A 104 0.07 8.94 0.23
C ALA A 104 -0.53 9.77 1.39
N ARG A 105 -1.83 10.12 1.31
CA ARG A 105 -2.54 10.80 2.40
C ARG A 105 -2.70 9.92 3.63
N ALA A 106 -2.95 8.63 3.45
CA ALA A 106 -3.11 7.69 4.56
C ALA A 106 -1.79 7.54 5.33
N LEU A 107 -0.66 7.48 4.62
CA LEU A 107 0.67 7.43 5.24
C LEU A 107 0.97 8.70 6.05
N ILE A 108 0.68 9.89 5.54
CA ILE A 108 0.86 11.16 6.27
C ILE A 108 -0.01 11.20 7.55
N LEU A 109 -1.22 10.66 7.51
CA LEU A 109 -2.09 10.57 8.69
C LEU A 109 -1.61 9.51 9.68
N ALA A 110 -1.00 8.42 9.19
CA ALA A 110 -0.42 7.39 10.03
C ALA A 110 0.84 7.90 10.74
N ASN A 111 1.73 8.59 10.02
CA ASN A 111 2.96 9.17 10.54
C ASN A 111 3.22 10.54 9.88
N PRO A 112 3.06 11.64 10.63
CA PRO A 112 3.30 12.98 10.10
C PRO A 112 4.79 13.27 9.80
N GLU A 113 5.70 12.40 10.25
CA GLU A 113 7.15 12.52 10.03
C GLU A 113 7.59 12.20 8.59
N ASP A 114 6.76 11.47 7.82
CA ASP A 114 7.06 11.11 6.42
C ASP A 114 6.90 12.30 5.45
N ARG A 115 6.63 13.51 5.95
CA ARG A 115 6.58 14.74 5.15
C ARG A 115 7.94 15.46 5.25
N PRO A 116 8.86 15.29 4.29
CA PRO A 116 10.05 16.14 4.24
C PRO A 116 9.61 17.60 4.10
N ARG A 117 10.21 18.48 4.91
CA ARG A 117 9.97 19.93 4.92
C ARG A 117 10.35 20.59 3.60
#